data_AF-M8BDL0-F1
#
_entry.id   AF-M8BDL0-F1
#
_cell.length_a   1.000
_cell.length_b   1.000
_cell.length_c   1.000
_cell.angle_alpha   90.00
_cell.angle_beta   90.00
_cell.angle_gamma   90.00
#
_symmetry.space_group_name_H-M   'P 1'
#
loop_
_entity.id
_entity.type
_entity.pdbx_description
1 polymer ?
#
loop_
_entity_poly.entity_id
_entity_poly.type
_entity_poly.pdbx_seq_one_letter_code
_entity_poly.pdbx_strand_id
1 'polypeptide(L)'
;MGSMLSFLLLAILLHLAGGSPPPEPVVCTDGTSNCTVTNSVGSFPDRIVCRARSVTYPRTEQELVGAVAAAASAKRKMKVATRYSHSIPKLMCPGGLDGAIISTERLNRTVRIDAKKGLMTVESGMVLRDLPVVGYQHRIQASGTCINSPEDGLNTSCPWDPRIRGSFSQNTDFSIALSKAPAFVAEMQRLRDLSPDTFCAGIDTRFGVLIRYVKASSAYLGKPEDSVDFDIVSYRSRTDGMPRAHADVVDEIEQIALHKYGGLPHWGKNRNFAFDGAIAKYPKADEFLRVKDRYDPDGLFSSEWSDQVLGINGSPNIVKEGCGVEGLCVCSDDSHCAPEQGYFCRPGKVHGEARVCSTSANP
;
A
#
# COMPACT_ATOMS: atom_id res chain seq x y z
N MET A 1 -21.68 -44.53 -9.60
CA MET A 1 -20.39 -44.09 -10.18
C MET A 1 -20.30 -42.57 -10.43
N GLY A 2 -21.38 -41.86 -10.78
CA GLY A 2 -21.33 -40.40 -11.04
C GLY A 2 -21.10 -39.46 -9.83
N SER A 3 -21.47 -39.90 -8.62
CA SER A 3 -21.30 -39.08 -7.40
C SER A 3 -19.83 -39.02 -6.94
N MET A 4 -19.10 -40.14 -6.93
CA MET A 4 -17.67 -40.14 -6.60
C MET A 4 -16.83 -39.34 -7.61
N LEU A 5 -17.16 -39.38 -8.90
CA LEU A 5 -16.44 -38.61 -9.92
C LEU A 5 -16.65 -37.10 -9.73
N SER A 6 -17.85 -36.68 -9.31
CA SER A 6 -18.17 -35.27 -9.02
C SER A 6 -17.49 -34.76 -7.75
N PHE A 7 -17.38 -35.60 -6.70
CA PHE A 7 -16.61 -35.24 -5.50
C PHE A 7 -15.10 -35.23 -5.75
N LEU A 8 -14.59 -36.11 -6.61
CA LEU A 8 -13.18 -36.10 -7.02
C LEU A 8 -12.86 -34.85 -7.87
N LEU A 9 -13.73 -34.50 -8.83
CA LEU A 9 -13.61 -33.29 -9.64
C LEU A 9 -13.70 -32.01 -8.79
N LEU A 10 -14.61 -31.96 -7.80
CA LEU A 10 -14.72 -30.83 -6.88
C LEU A 10 -13.50 -30.72 -5.95
N ALA A 11 -12.96 -31.85 -5.47
CA ALA A 11 -11.73 -31.88 -4.67
C ALA A 11 -10.49 -31.48 -5.49
N ILE A 12 -10.43 -31.86 -6.77
CA ILE A 12 -9.38 -31.45 -7.72
C ILE A 12 -9.49 -29.96 -8.05
N LEU A 13 -10.71 -29.43 -8.28
CA LEU A 13 -10.96 -28.00 -8.50
C LEU A 13 -10.61 -27.16 -7.26
N LEU A 14 -10.82 -27.69 -6.05
CA LEU A 14 -10.42 -27.04 -4.79
C LEU A 14 -8.90 -27.09 -4.53
N HIS A 15 -8.15 -27.99 -5.18
CA HIS A 15 -6.69 -28.05 -5.12
C HIS A 15 -5.98 -27.15 -6.14
N LEU A 16 -6.71 -26.50 -7.06
CA LEU A 16 -6.13 -25.73 -8.17
C LEU A 16 -6.21 -24.21 -8.00
N ALA A 17 -6.73 -23.70 -6.88
CA ALA A 17 -6.71 -22.28 -6.56
C ALA A 17 -5.57 -21.95 -5.58
N GLY A 18 -4.33 -22.23 -5.97
CA GLY A 18 -3.14 -21.99 -5.13
C GLY A 18 -2.30 -20.81 -5.62
N GLY A 19 -2.51 -19.60 -5.11
CA GLY A 19 -1.64 -18.42 -5.36
C GLY A 19 -0.14 -18.72 -5.23
N SER A 20 0.68 -18.47 -6.25
CA SER A 20 2.14 -18.43 -6.07
C SER A 20 2.50 -17.17 -5.28
N PRO A 21 3.55 -17.19 -4.44
CA PRO A 21 4.01 -16.01 -3.71
C PRO A 21 4.60 -14.93 -4.66
N PRO A 22 4.66 -13.66 -4.23
CA PRO A 22 5.24 -12.61 -5.06
C PRO A 22 6.70 -12.94 -5.38
N PRO A 23 7.25 -12.36 -6.46
CA PRO A 23 8.70 -12.35 -6.65
C PRO A 23 9.40 -11.83 -5.40
N GLU A 24 10.62 -12.31 -5.16
CA GLU A 24 11.44 -11.82 -4.06
C GLU A 24 11.57 -10.30 -4.11
N PRO A 25 11.23 -9.58 -3.03
CA PRO A 25 11.15 -8.13 -3.05
C PRO A 25 12.52 -7.46 -3.10
N VAL A 26 13.61 -8.21 -2.91
CA VAL A 26 14.99 -7.71 -2.97
C VAL A 26 15.78 -8.55 -3.96
N VAL A 27 16.29 -7.92 -5.02
CA VAL A 27 17.09 -8.57 -6.07
C VAL A 27 18.44 -7.88 -6.17
N CYS A 28 19.52 -8.63 -6.02
CA CYS A 28 20.89 -8.11 -6.03
C CYS A 28 21.68 -8.67 -7.21
N THR A 29 22.55 -7.87 -7.82
CA THR A 29 23.37 -8.31 -8.97
C THR A 29 24.70 -8.92 -8.56
N ASP A 30 25.16 -8.67 -7.33
CA ASP A 30 26.45 -9.17 -6.81
C ASP A 30 26.27 -9.74 -5.41
N GLY A 31 25.85 -11.01 -5.34
CA GLY A 31 25.58 -11.71 -4.09
C GLY A 31 24.54 -10.99 -3.23
N THR A 32 25.00 -10.25 -2.22
CA THR A 32 24.16 -9.45 -1.31
C THR A 32 24.32 -7.94 -1.51
N SER A 33 24.94 -7.52 -2.61
CA SER A 33 25.26 -6.13 -2.95
C SER A 33 24.63 -5.67 -4.27
N ASN A 34 24.51 -4.35 -4.43
CA ASN A 34 23.88 -3.69 -5.58
C ASN A 34 22.46 -4.21 -5.82
N CYS A 35 21.58 -3.87 -4.87
CA CYS A 35 20.24 -4.42 -4.79
C CYS A 35 19.18 -3.43 -5.28
N THR A 36 18.16 -3.96 -5.92
CA THR A 36 16.90 -3.29 -6.21
C THR A 36 15.82 -3.85 -5.30
N VAL A 37 14.93 -2.98 -4.83
CA VAL A 37 13.81 -3.33 -3.96
C VAL A 37 12.50 -3.01 -4.67
N THR A 38 11.53 -3.90 -4.57
CA THR A 38 10.17 -3.73 -5.12
C THR A 38 9.12 -4.05 -4.06
N ASN A 39 7.90 -3.56 -4.30
CA ASN A 39 6.72 -4.03 -3.60
C ASN A 39 6.05 -5.16 -4.39
N SER A 40 5.00 -5.78 -3.82
CA SER A 40 4.25 -6.84 -4.50
C SER A 40 3.54 -6.41 -5.79
N VAL A 41 3.41 -5.10 -6.03
CA VAL A 41 2.82 -4.51 -7.23
C VAL A 41 3.87 -4.35 -8.34
N GLY A 42 5.17 -4.45 -8.01
CA GLY A 42 6.29 -4.34 -8.92
C GLY A 42 6.71 -2.91 -9.26
N SER A 43 6.02 -1.90 -8.73
CA SER A 43 6.35 -0.49 -8.96
C SER A 43 5.79 0.40 -7.84
N PHE A 44 6.57 1.41 -7.45
CA PHE A 44 6.15 2.42 -6.49
C PHE A 44 5.29 3.51 -7.13
N PRO A 45 4.57 4.32 -6.34
CA PRO A 45 3.73 5.40 -6.86
C PRO A 45 4.46 6.37 -7.79
N ASP A 46 5.69 6.77 -7.45
CA ASP A 46 6.49 7.70 -8.26
C ASP A 46 7.27 7.05 -9.42
N ARG A 47 7.11 5.72 -9.62
CA ARG A 47 7.82 4.90 -10.61
C ARG A 47 9.34 4.84 -10.45
N ILE A 48 9.91 5.47 -9.42
CA ILE A 48 11.35 5.51 -9.21
C ILE A 48 11.79 4.20 -8.57
N VAL A 49 12.80 3.58 -9.19
CA VAL A 49 13.43 2.34 -8.71
C VAL A 49 14.05 2.58 -7.33
N CYS A 50 13.70 1.72 -6.39
CA CYS A 50 14.27 1.72 -5.05
C CYS A 50 15.56 0.89 -5.04
N ARG A 51 16.67 1.51 -4.64
CA ARG A 51 17.98 0.86 -4.61
C ARG A 51 18.52 0.77 -3.19
N ALA A 52 19.41 -0.20 -2.99
CA ALA A 52 20.15 -0.38 -1.76
C ALA A 52 21.54 -0.93 -2.08
N ARG A 53 22.53 -0.52 -1.29
CA ARG A 53 23.91 -1.00 -1.38
C ARG A 53 24.00 -2.49 -1.11
N SER A 54 23.27 -2.94 -0.09
CA SER A 54 23.35 -4.32 0.38
C SER A 54 22.09 -4.79 1.08
N VAL A 55 21.93 -6.10 1.19
CA VAL A 55 20.89 -6.76 1.98
C VAL A 55 21.49 -7.77 2.96
N THR A 56 20.90 -7.90 4.15
CA THR A 56 21.21 -8.98 5.10
C THR A 56 19.97 -9.82 5.38
N TYR A 57 20.18 -11.11 5.66
CA TYR A 57 19.11 -12.08 5.92
C TYR A 57 19.35 -12.78 7.26
N PRO A 58 19.17 -12.06 8.39
CA PRO A 58 19.36 -12.64 9.72
C PRO A 58 18.41 -13.81 9.96
N ARG A 59 18.90 -14.84 10.65
CA ARG A 59 18.12 -16.02 11.09
C ARG A 59 17.85 -16.05 12.59
N THR A 60 18.54 -15.18 13.33
CA THR A 60 18.44 -15.08 14.78
C THR A 60 18.41 -13.62 15.21
N GLU A 61 17.92 -13.36 16.41
CA GLU A 61 17.97 -12.03 17.01
C GLU A 61 19.41 -11.51 17.13
N GLN A 62 20.38 -12.38 17.43
CA GLN A 62 21.79 -12.00 17.52
C GLN A 62 22.34 -11.54 16.16
N GLU A 63 22.01 -12.24 15.08
CA GLU A 63 22.38 -11.81 13.72
C GLU A 63 21.71 -10.50 13.34
N LEU A 64 20.43 -10.31 13.72
CA LEU A 64 19.70 -9.06 13.49
C LEU A 64 20.37 -7.89 14.21
N VAL A 65 20.67 -8.05 15.51
CA VAL A 65 21.38 -7.04 16.31
C VAL A 65 22.75 -6.73 15.72
N GLY A 66 23.49 -7.75 15.28
CA GLY A 66 24.77 -7.57 14.59
C GLY A 66 24.65 -6.77 13.29
N ALA A 67 23.61 -7.03 12.49
CA ALA A 67 23.36 -6.28 11.25
C ALA A 67 23.04 -4.80 11.53
N VAL A 68 22.20 -4.52 12.53
CA VAL A 68 21.87 -3.16 12.96
C VAL A 68 23.11 -2.43 13.48
N ALA A 69 23.92 -3.08 14.33
CA ALA A 69 25.15 -2.51 14.87
C ALA A 69 26.19 -2.20 13.78
N ALA A 70 26.34 -3.09 12.79
CA ALA A 70 27.24 -2.87 11.65
C ALA A 70 26.78 -1.69 10.78
N ALA A 71 25.48 -1.55 10.53
CA ALA A 71 24.94 -0.41 9.79
C ALA A 71 25.06 0.91 10.60
N ALA A 72 24.79 0.87 11.91
CA ALA A 72 24.90 2.03 12.79
C ALA A 72 26.35 2.54 12.93
N SER A 73 27.32 1.64 13.13
CA SER A 73 28.75 2.01 13.17
C SER A 73 29.23 2.63 11.86
N ALA A 74 28.64 2.21 10.73
CA ALA A 74 28.90 2.79 9.42
C ALA A 74 28.04 4.03 9.09
N LYS A 75 27.19 4.51 10.02
CA LYS A 75 26.20 5.59 9.83
C LYS A 75 25.34 5.39 8.59
N ARG A 76 25.00 4.14 8.29
CA ARG A 76 24.26 3.75 7.09
C ARG A 76 22.77 3.69 7.38
N LYS A 77 21.98 4.40 6.57
CA LYS A 77 20.51 4.26 6.59
C LYS A 77 20.12 2.83 6.26
N MET A 78 19.11 2.31 6.94
CA MET A 78 18.63 0.95 6.76
C MET A 78 17.11 0.87 6.80
N LYS A 79 16.55 -0.06 6.03
CA LYS A 79 15.11 -0.35 6.05
C LYS A 79 14.85 -1.84 6.12
N VAL A 80 13.67 -2.17 6.60
CA VAL A 80 13.22 -3.55 6.73
C VAL A 80 12.42 -3.93 5.49
N ALA A 81 12.78 -5.04 4.86
CA ALA A 81 11.98 -5.68 3.83
C ALA A 81 11.37 -6.97 4.41
N THR A 82 10.04 -7.06 4.37
CA THR A 82 9.36 -8.31 4.73
C THR A 82 9.37 -9.27 3.54
N ARG A 83 9.11 -10.56 3.80
CA ARG A 83 9.09 -11.63 2.80
C ARG A 83 8.38 -11.26 1.49
N TYR A 84 7.29 -10.50 1.55
CA TYR A 84 6.46 -10.19 0.38
C TYR A 84 6.28 -8.70 0.07
N SER A 85 6.70 -7.81 0.97
CA SER A 85 6.76 -6.36 0.69
C SER A 85 5.46 -5.78 0.07
N HIS A 86 4.30 -6.06 0.67
CA HIS A 86 2.99 -5.71 0.08
C HIS A 86 2.59 -4.24 0.13
N SER A 87 3.37 -3.39 0.80
CA SER A 87 3.03 -1.97 0.91
C SER A 87 3.22 -1.26 -0.43
N ILE A 88 2.21 -0.52 -0.87
CA ILE A 88 2.29 0.31 -2.07
C ILE A 88 3.31 1.44 -1.88
N PRO A 89 3.32 2.19 -0.75
CA PRO A 89 4.29 3.26 -0.55
C PRO A 89 5.71 2.75 -0.30
N LYS A 90 6.68 3.67 -0.44
CA LYS A 90 8.13 3.43 -0.34
C LYS A 90 8.66 3.24 1.09
N LEU A 91 7.89 2.58 1.95
CA LEU A 91 8.24 2.35 3.37
C LEU A 91 9.57 1.62 3.54
N MET A 92 9.85 0.65 2.68
CA MET A 92 11.05 -0.19 2.70
C MET A 92 12.26 0.43 1.97
N CYS A 93 12.13 1.63 1.40
CA CYS A 93 13.21 2.27 0.67
C CYS A 93 14.15 3.05 1.60
N PRO A 94 15.45 2.71 1.67
CA PRO A 94 16.37 3.32 2.62
C PRO A 94 16.81 4.73 2.21
N GLY A 95 16.51 5.15 0.98
CA GLY A 95 16.94 6.43 0.43
C GLY A 95 18.37 6.38 -0.10
N GLY A 96 18.56 6.84 -1.34
CA GLY A 96 19.86 6.82 -2.00
C GLY A 96 20.38 5.43 -2.41
N LEU A 97 21.66 5.37 -2.77
CA LEU A 97 22.33 4.14 -3.22
C LEU A 97 23.07 3.41 -2.10
N ASP A 98 23.41 4.11 -1.01
CA ASP A 98 24.28 3.60 0.06
C ASP A 98 23.54 2.85 1.17
N GLY A 99 22.21 2.88 1.16
CA GLY A 99 21.37 2.28 2.20
C GLY A 99 21.43 0.75 2.26
N ALA A 100 21.08 0.17 3.40
CA ALA A 100 21.02 -1.28 3.60
C ALA A 100 19.58 -1.78 3.78
N ILE A 101 19.32 -3.00 3.34
CA ILE A 101 18.07 -3.71 3.64
C ILE A 101 18.34 -4.79 4.68
N ILE A 102 17.46 -4.89 5.66
CA ILE A 102 17.38 -6.02 6.58
C ILE A 102 16.14 -6.82 6.20
N SER A 103 16.33 -8.00 5.60
CA SER A 103 15.24 -8.89 5.25
C SER A 103 14.78 -9.69 6.46
N THR A 104 13.48 -9.68 6.75
CA THR A 104 12.90 -10.53 7.81
C THR A 104 12.50 -11.90 7.30
N GLU A 105 12.73 -12.23 6.03
CA GLU A 105 12.27 -13.47 5.39
C GLU A 105 12.65 -14.76 6.14
N ARG A 106 13.80 -14.75 6.84
CA ARG A 106 14.33 -15.88 7.62
C ARG A 106 14.11 -15.76 9.13
N LEU A 107 13.48 -14.68 9.59
CA LEU A 107 13.06 -14.46 10.97
C LEU A 107 11.58 -14.86 11.10
N ASN A 108 11.25 -16.13 10.90
CA ASN A 108 9.88 -16.61 10.75
C ASN A 108 9.50 -17.71 11.75
N ARG A 109 10.16 -17.78 12.91
CA ARG A 109 9.91 -18.83 13.91
C ARG A 109 8.89 -18.39 14.95
N THR A 110 8.19 -19.38 15.52
CA THR A 110 7.48 -19.21 16.79
C THR A 110 8.49 -19.27 17.91
N VAL A 111 8.63 -18.18 18.67
CA VAL A 111 9.57 -18.07 19.79
C VAL A 111 8.99 -18.70 21.05
N ARG A 112 7.73 -18.39 21.38
CA ARG A 112 7.06 -18.89 22.58
C ARG A 112 5.54 -18.88 22.45
N ILE A 113 4.89 -19.90 22.98
CA ILE A 113 3.44 -19.94 23.18
C ILE A 113 3.16 -20.03 24.68
N ASP A 114 2.45 -19.05 25.22
CA ASP A 114 1.91 -19.08 26.57
C ASP A 114 0.37 -19.19 26.48
N ALA A 115 -0.12 -20.42 26.37
CA ALA A 115 -1.54 -20.70 26.22
C ALA A 115 -2.36 -20.26 27.45
N LYS A 116 -1.76 -20.29 28.65
CA LYS A 116 -2.43 -19.84 29.87
C LYS A 116 -2.72 -18.34 29.85
N LYS A 117 -1.80 -17.55 29.27
CA LYS A 117 -1.97 -16.10 29.10
C LYS A 117 -2.63 -15.71 27.78
N GLY A 118 -2.87 -16.65 26.87
CA GLY A 118 -3.34 -16.37 25.52
C GLY A 118 -2.35 -15.54 24.70
N LEU A 119 -1.04 -15.71 24.94
CA LEU A 119 0.02 -14.95 24.29
C LEU A 119 0.88 -15.84 23.39
N MET A 120 1.21 -15.31 22.22
CA MET A 120 2.18 -15.90 21.31
C MET A 120 3.27 -14.87 20.99
N THR A 121 4.53 -15.28 21.08
CA THR A 121 5.68 -14.51 20.65
C THR A 121 6.23 -15.17 19.39
N VAL A 122 6.32 -14.41 18.31
CA VAL A 122 6.83 -14.85 17.01
C VAL A 122 7.88 -13.88 16.51
N GLU A 123 8.74 -14.34 15.62
CA GLU A 123 9.66 -13.47 14.88
C GLU A 123 8.90 -12.64 13.82
N SER A 124 9.42 -11.45 13.50
CA SER A 124 8.72 -10.43 12.71
C SER A 124 8.54 -10.77 11.22
N GLY A 125 9.19 -11.81 10.72
CA GLY A 125 9.03 -12.36 9.38
C GLY A 125 7.95 -13.42 9.25
N MET A 126 7.30 -13.81 10.35
CA MET A 126 6.17 -14.73 10.33
C MET A 126 5.03 -14.17 9.47
N VAL A 127 4.48 -14.98 8.57
CA VAL A 127 3.33 -14.57 7.75
C VAL A 127 2.03 -14.85 8.49
N LEU A 128 1.02 -13.99 8.33
CA LEU A 128 -0.23 -14.08 9.07
C LEU A 128 -0.97 -15.42 8.90
N ARG A 129 -0.87 -16.05 7.71
CA ARG A 129 -1.45 -17.37 7.44
C ARG A 129 -0.86 -18.47 8.32
N ASP A 130 0.41 -18.31 8.72
CA ASP A 130 1.15 -19.29 9.50
C ASP A 130 1.01 -19.02 11.01
N LEU A 131 0.27 -17.97 11.42
CA LEU A 131 -0.06 -17.69 12.82
C LEU A 131 -1.30 -18.50 13.25
N PRO A 132 -1.16 -19.51 14.11
CA PRO A 132 -2.25 -20.43 14.42
C PRO A 132 -3.29 -19.89 15.43
N VAL A 133 -3.33 -18.58 15.72
CA VAL A 133 -3.86 -18.13 17.05
C VAL A 133 -4.95 -17.04 17.06
N VAL A 134 -5.15 -16.20 16.04
CA VAL A 134 -6.08 -15.04 16.19
C VAL A 134 -7.40 -15.17 15.42
N GLY A 135 -8.37 -15.89 15.96
CA GLY A 135 -9.71 -16.02 15.37
C GLY A 135 -9.72 -16.91 14.11
N TYR A 136 -10.58 -16.62 13.13
CA TYR A 136 -10.68 -17.41 11.90
C TYR A 136 -9.57 -17.04 10.88
N GLN A 137 -8.29 -16.93 11.27
CA GLN A 137 -7.19 -16.61 10.32
C GLN A 137 -7.07 -17.63 9.17
N HIS A 138 -7.39 -18.91 9.44
CA HIS A 138 -7.51 -19.94 8.41
C HIS A 138 -8.61 -19.64 7.37
N ARG A 139 -9.50 -18.68 7.64
CA ARG A 139 -10.54 -18.15 6.72
C ARG A 139 -10.22 -16.74 6.23
N ILE A 140 -9.16 -16.10 6.71
CA ILE A 140 -8.71 -14.81 6.19
C ILE A 140 -7.99 -15.09 4.88
N GLN A 141 -8.68 -14.77 3.78
CA GLN A 141 -8.08 -14.76 2.47
C GLN A 141 -7.23 -13.49 2.36
N ALA A 142 -5.92 -13.64 2.54
CA ALA A 142 -4.99 -12.63 2.05
C ALA A 142 -5.04 -12.64 0.52
N SER A 143 -5.11 -11.47 -0.11
CA SER A 143 -4.86 -11.36 -1.54
C SER A 143 -3.41 -11.78 -1.79
N GLY A 144 -3.21 -13.02 -2.23
CA GLY A 144 -1.92 -13.52 -2.70
C GLY A 144 -1.60 -12.94 -4.06
N THR A 145 -0.34 -13.04 -4.48
CA THR A 145 0.01 -12.81 -5.89
C THR A 145 -0.57 -13.88 -6.78
N CYS A 146 -0.49 -13.63 -8.09
CA CYS A 146 -0.92 -14.60 -9.07
C CYS A 146 -0.07 -15.86 -8.97
N ILE A 147 -0.70 -17.00 -9.25
CA ILE A 147 0.03 -18.22 -9.56
C ILE A 147 0.90 -17.93 -10.77
N ASN A 148 2.21 -17.86 -10.57
CA ASN A 148 3.16 -17.53 -11.62
C ASN A 148 4.40 -18.43 -11.60
N SER A 149 4.42 -19.42 -10.71
CA SER A 149 5.55 -20.30 -10.51
C SER A 149 5.57 -21.42 -11.56
N PRO A 150 6.74 -21.97 -11.95
CA PRO A 150 6.82 -23.01 -12.98
C PRO A 150 6.07 -24.30 -12.64
N GLU A 151 5.80 -24.55 -11.36
CA GLU A 151 5.20 -25.77 -10.84
C GLU A 151 3.74 -25.97 -11.28
N ASP A 152 3.03 -24.91 -11.71
CA ASP A 152 1.68 -25.01 -12.28
C ASP A 152 1.69 -25.14 -13.82
N GLY A 153 2.87 -25.21 -14.44
CA GLY A 153 3.05 -25.21 -15.88
C GLY A 153 2.67 -23.88 -16.55
N LEU A 154 2.60 -22.78 -15.80
CA LEU A 154 2.07 -21.48 -16.20
C LEU A 154 0.61 -21.53 -16.69
N ASN A 155 -0.15 -22.57 -16.31
CA ASN A 155 -1.51 -22.81 -16.79
C ASN A 155 -2.55 -21.90 -16.13
N THR A 156 -2.23 -21.31 -14.98
CA THR A 156 -3.08 -20.34 -14.33
C THR A 156 -2.45 -18.95 -14.37
N SER A 157 -3.29 -17.94 -14.56
CA SER A 157 -2.92 -16.53 -14.47
C SER A 157 -3.99 -15.83 -13.66
N CYS A 158 -3.59 -14.84 -12.86
CA CYS A 158 -4.57 -13.91 -12.29
C CYS A 158 -4.40 -12.54 -12.92
N PRO A 159 -5.37 -11.62 -12.75
CA PRO A 159 -5.37 -10.37 -13.46
C PRO A 159 -4.08 -9.57 -13.29
N TRP A 160 -3.38 -9.65 -12.16
CA TRP A 160 -2.12 -8.91 -11.90
C TRP A 160 -0.84 -9.74 -12.13
N ASP A 161 -0.90 -10.81 -12.93
CA ASP A 161 0.26 -11.68 -13.19
C ASP A 161 1.33 -10.90 -13.99
N PRO A 162 2.57 -10.79 -13.48
CA PRO A 162 3.61 -9.99 -14.13
C PRO A 162 4.07 -10.54 -15.48
N ARG A 163 3.82 -11.82 -15.78
CA ARG A 163 4.20 -12.47 -17.06
C ARG A 163 3.32 -12.01 -18.22
N ILE A 164 2.11 -11.55 -17.92
CA ILE A 164 1.14 -11.07 -18.91
C ILE A 164 0.92 -9.57 -18.73
N ARG A 165 0.43 -8.89 -19.77
CA ARG A 165 0.00 -7.49 -19.66
C ARG A 165 -1.37 -7.38 -18.97
N GLY A 166 -1.46 -7.93 -17.76
CA GLY A 166 -2.67 -7.95 -16.94
C GLY A 166 -2.96 -6.61 -16.25
N SER A 167 -3.99 -6.55 -15.42
CA SER A 167 -4.35 -5.40 -14.59
C SER A 167 -3.16 -4.90 -13.77
N PHE A 168 -2.89 -3.61 -13.88
CA PHE A 168 -2.02 -2.87 -12.98
C PHE A 168 -2.92 -1.87 -12.28
N SER A 169 -2.92 -1.87 -10.95
CA SER A 169 -3.93 -1.17 -10.17
C SER A 169 -3.31 -0.28 -9.12
N GLN A 170 -3.98 0.82 -8.82
CA GLN A 170 -3.85 1.55 -7.57
C GLN A 170 -4.88 1.01 -6.59
N ASN A 171 -4.52 1.01 -5.31
CA ASN A 171 -5.45 0.75 -4.23
C ASN A 171 -5.37 1.96 -3.29
N THR A 172 -6.45 2.71 -3.20
CA THR A 172 -6.61 3.78 -2.22
C THR A 172 -7.46 3.28 -1.07
N ASP A 173 -7.07 3.65 0.15
CA ASP A 173 -7.78 3.24 1.34
C ASP A 173 -7.69 4.32 2.40
N PHE A 174 -8.82 4.68 2.96
CA PHE A 174 -8.91 5.68 4.01
C PHE A 174 -9.97 5.29 5.03
N SER A 175 -9.75 5.77 6.24
CA SER A 175 -10.65 5.56 7.37
C SER A 175 -11.43 6.83 7.64
N ILE A 176 -12.75 6.70 7.73
CA ILE A 176 -13.67 7.75 8.16
C ILE A 176 -14.25 7.37 9.51
N ALA A 177 -14.33 8.34 10.42
CA ALA A 177 -15.02 8.17 11.69
C ALA A 177 -16.42 7.58 11.48
N LEU A 178 -16.81 6.58 12.29
CA LEU A 178 -18.11 5.92 12.16
C LEU A 178 -19.27 6.92 12.22
N SER A 179 -19.13 7.98 13.03
CA SER A 179 -20.08 9.09 13.15
C SER A 179 -20.26 9.91 11.88
N LYS A 180 -19.26 9.96 11.00
CA LYS A 180 -19.25 10.72 9.74
C LYS A 180 -19.51 9.86 8.50
N ALA A 181 -19.37 8.53 8.63
CA ALA A 181 -19.47 7.60 7.51
C ALA A 181 -20.79 7.71 6.71
N PRO A 182 -21.99 7.86 7.32
CA PRO A 182 -23.22 8.01 6.54
C PRO A 182 -23.25 9.25 5.64
N ALA A 183 -22.74 10.39 6.14
CA ALA A 183 -22.67 11.63 5.38
C ALA A 183 -21.64 11.52 4.24
N PHE A 184 -20.50 10.87 4.50
CA PHE A 184 -19.51 10.58 3.46
C PHE A 184 -20.08 9.67 2.35
N VAL A 185 -20.78 8.59 2.72
CA VAL A 185 -21.44 7.70 1.76
C VAL A 185 -22.48 8.46 0.92
N ALA A 186 -23.22 9.40 1.50
CA ALA A 186 -24.16 10.24 0.76
C ALA A 186 -23.47 11.11 -0.31
N GLU A 187 -22.26 11.62 -0.06
CA GLU A 187 -21.49 12.34 -1.09
C GLU A 187 -21.02 11.41 -2.23
N MET A 188 -20.58 10.19 -1.90
CA MET A 188 -20.25 9.18 -2.92
C MET A 188 -21.48 8.81 -3.76
N GLN A 189 -22.65 8.70 -3.13
CA GLN A 189 -23.92 8.45 -3.80
C GLN A 189 -24.29 9.60 -4.73
N ARG A 190 -24.09 10.86 -4.34
CA ARG A 190 -24.30 12.02 -5.22
C ARG A 190 -23.38 11.98 -6.43
N LEU A 191 -22.09 11.66 -6.26
CA LEU A 191 -21.15 11.51 -7.37
C LEU A 191 -21.61 10.41 -8.34
N ARG A 192 -22.06 9.27 -7.82
CA ARG A 192 -22.65 8.19 -8.61
C ARG A 192 -23.91 8.66 -9.33
N ASP A 193 -24.81 9.36 -8.67
CA ASP A 193 -26.11 9.74 -9.22
C ASP A 193 -25.99 10.80 -10.33
N LEU A 194 -24.95 11.63 -10.30
CA LEU A 194 -24.63 12.57 -11.39
C LEU A 194 -24.22 11.85 -12.68
N SER A 195 -23.44 10.76 -12.58
CA SER A 195 -23.02 9.98 -13.74
C SER A 195 -22.71 8.53 -13.34
N PRO A 196 -23.72 7.64 -13.33
CA PRO A 196 -23.56 6.26 -12.88
C PRO A 196 -22.50 5.49 -13.69
N ASP A 197 -22.48 5.68 -15.01
CA ASP A 197 -21.53 5.00 -15.89
C ASP A 197 -20.09 5.45 -15.64
N THR A 198 -19.87 6.75 -15.46
CA THR A 198 -18.56 7.33 -15.11
C THR A 198 -18.08 6.83 -13.75
N PHE A 199 -18.97 6.76 -12.76
CA PHE A 199 -18.65 6.25 -11.44
C PHE A 199 -18.24 4.77 -11.48
N CYS A 200 -19.03 3.95 -12.19
CA CYS A 200 -18.73 2.54 -12.38
C CYS A 200 -17.47 2.30 -13.20
N ALA A 201 -17.14 3.15 -14.17
CA ALA A 201 -15.92 3.03 -14.97
C ALA A 201 -14.66 3.53 -14.23
N GLY A 202 -14.81 4.52 -13.35
CA GLY A 202 -13.72 5.08 -12.54
C GLY A 202 -13.24 4.13 -11.44
N ILE A 203 -14.13 3.27 -10.92
CA ILE A 203 -13.84 2.24 -9.90
C ILE A 203 -13.69 0.89 -10.59
N ASP A 204 -12.74 0.03 -10.17
CA ASP A 204 -12.62 -1.31 -10.75
C ASP A 204 -13.89 -2.13 -10.42
N THR A 205 -14.71 -2.40 -11.43
CA THR A 205 -16.01 -3.08 -11.30
C THR A 205 -15.91 -4.50 -10.73
N ARG A 206 -14.72 -5.12 -10.75
CA ARG A 206 -14.50 -6.45 -10.16
C ARG A 206 -14.33 -6.40 -8.65
N PHE A 207 -13.87 -5.27 -8.11
CA PHE A 207 -13.65 -5.06 -6.68
C PHE A 207 -14.73 -4.20 -6.04
N GLY A 208 -15.24 -3.20 -6.76
CA GLY A 208 -16.16 -2.21 -6.23
C GLY A 208 -15.53 -1.36 -5.11
N VAL A 209 -16.35 -0.94 -4.16
CA VAL A 209 -15.91 -0.26 -2.94
C VAL A 209 -15.97 -1.27 -1.79
N LEU A 210 -14.81 -1.58 -1.21
CA LEU A 210 -14.70 -2.51 -0.09
C LEU A 210 -14.83 -1.73 1.22
N ILE A 211 -15.82 -2.09 2.04
CA ILE A 211 -16.15 -1.39 3.28
C ILE A 211 -15.90 -2.31 4.47
N ARG A 212 -15.10 -1.84 5.44
CA ARG A 212 -14.72 -2.62 6.64
C ARG A 212 -14.83 -1.76 7.89
N TYR A 213 -15.24 -2.36 9.00
CA TYR A 213 -15.33 -1.66 10.29
C TYR A 213 -14.09 -1.93 11.13
N VAL A 214 -13.53 -0.88 11.72
CA VAL A 214 -12.32 -0.96 12.55
C VAL A 214 -12.56 -0.23 13.87
N LYS A 215 -12.20 -0.88 14.97
CA LYS A 215 -12.28 -0.30 16.31
C LYS A 215 -11.21 0.76 16.55
N ALA A 216 -11.52 1.71 17.42
CA ALA A 216 -10.56 2.65 17.96
C ALA A 216 -9.33 1.93 18.54
N SER A 217 -8.17 2.57 18.45
CA SER A 217 -6.89 2.05 18.94
C SER A 217 -6.17 3.10 19.78
N SER A 218 -5.60 2.66 20.90
CA SER A 218 -4.79 3.50 21.79
C SER A 218 -3.35 3.72 21.31
N ALA A 219 -2.94 3.05 20.21
CA ALA A 219 -1.64 3.21 19.58
C ALA A 219 -1.40 4.66 19.14
N TYR A 220 -0.14 5.09 19.07
CA TYR A 220 0.19 6.50 18.81
C TYR A 220 -0.27 7.00 17.44
N LEU A 221 -0.13 6.16 16.41
CA LEU A 221 -0.68 6.39 15.07
C LEU A 221 -1.94 5.55 14.83
N GLY A 222 -2.67 5.23 15.90
CA GLY A 222 -3.93 4.50 15.87
C GLY A 222 -5.11 5.42 15.54
N LYS A 223 -6.23 4.81 15.12
CA LYS A 223 -7.50 5.51 14.91
C LYS A 223 -8.09 5.89 16.27
N PRO A 224 -8.36 7.18 16.56
CA PRO A 224 -8.81 7.59 17.90
C PRO A 224 -10.26 7.19 18.20
N GLU A 225 -11.05 6.91 17.17
CA GLU A 225 -12.46 6.53 17.26
C GLU A 225 -12.77 5.34 16.35
N ASP A 226 -13.88 4.65 16.64
CA ASP A 226 -14.40 3.59 15.78
C ASP A 226 -14.62 4.18 14.38
N SER A 227 -14.14 3.46 13.37
CA SER A 227 -14.03 3.96 12.00
C SER A 227 -14.52 2.94 10.99
N VAL A 228 -14.85 3.43 9.80
CA VAL A 228 -15.13 2.65 8.61
C VAL A 228 -14.01 2.89 7.61
N ASP A 229 -13.32 1.81 7.23
CA ASP A 229 -12.31 1.79 6.17
C ASP A 229 -13.01 1.57 4.83
N PHE A 230 -12.72 2.45 3.87
CA PHE A 230 -13.16 2.35 2.48
C PHE A 230 -11.93 2.08 1.62
N ASP A 231 -11.93 0.96 0.89
CA ASP A 231 -10.92 0.60 -0.09
C ASP A 231 -11.52 0.68 -1.49
N ILE A 232 -10.81 1.37 -2.38
CA ILE A 232 -11.17 1.55 -3.78
C ILE A 232 -9.97 1.13 -4.62
N VAL A 233 -10.17 0.12 -5.47
CA VAL A 233 -9.19 -0.30 -6.47
C VAL A 233 -9.52 0.40 -7.78
N SER A 234 -8.51 0.97 -8.44
CA SER A 234 -8.65 1.59 -9.75
C SER A 234 -7.52 1.17 -10.67
N TYR A 235 -7.75 1.20 -11.98
CA TYR A 235 -6.71 0.94 -12.97
C TYR A 235 -5.55 1.93 -12.84
N ARG A 236 -4.33 1.49 -13.19
CA ARG A 236 -3.15 2.33 -13.38
C ARG A 236 -2.48 1.90 -14.68
N SER A 237 -2.09 2.86 -15.49
CA SER A 237 -1.30 2.57 -16.70
C SER A 237 0.14 2.19 -16.33
N ARG A 238 0.74 1.25 -17.07
CA ARG A 238 2.19 1.00 -16.97
C ARG A 238 3.03 2.09 -17.64
N THR A 239 2.43 2.85 -18.55
CA THR A 239 3.07 3.98 -19.23
C THR A 239 2.98 5.22 -18.34
N ASP A 240 4.13 5.88 -18.13
CA ASP A 240 4.23 7.11 -17.34
C ASP A 240 3.41 8.24 -17.95
N GLY A 241 2.70 8.99 -17.12
CA GLY A 241 1.90 10.15 -17.54
C GLY A 241 0.63 9.82 -18.33
N MET A 242 0.27 8.54 -18.51
CA MET A 242 -0.97 8.17 -19.20
C MET A 242 -2.19 8.34 -18.29
N PRO A 243 -3.14 9.23 -18.63
CA PRO A 243 -4.37 9.43 -17.87
C PRO A 243 -5.20 8.16 -17.78
N ARG A 244 -5.86 7.99 -16.63
CA ARG A 244 -6.93 7.01 -16.48
C ARG A 244 -8.26 7.69 -16.84
N ALA A 245 -9.04 7.05 -17.70
CA ALA A 245 -10.41 7.46 -17.96
C ALA A 245 -11.20 7.51 -16.64
N HIS A 246 -11.91 8.61 -16.43
CA HIS A 246 -12.74 8.83 -15.23
C HIS A 246 -11.95 8.81 -13.91
N ALA A 247 -10.66 9.20 -13.96
CA ALA A 247 -9.84 9.31 -12.76
C ALA A 247 -10.40 10.32 -11.74
N ASP A 248 -11.05 11.35 -12.26
CA ASP A 248 -11.74 12.41 -11.52
C ASP A 248 -12.70 11.89 -10.45
N VAL A 249 -13.37 10.76 -10.68
CA VAL A 249 -14.27 10.16 -9.68
C VAL A 249 -13.50 9.75 -8.42
N VAL A 250 -12.43 8.96 -8.58
CA VAL A 250 -11.69 8.41 -7.44
C VAL A 250 -10.90 9.52 -6.74
N ASP A 251 -10.28 10.41 -7.52
CA ASP A 251 -9.49 11.50 -6.97
C ASP A 251 -10.37 12.51 -6.20
N GLU A 252 -11.63 12.72 -6.62
CA GLU A 252 -12.59 13.52 -5.87
C GLU A 252 -13.06 12.83 -4.58
N ILE A 253 -13.35 11.52 -4.64
CA ILE A 253 -13.71 10.73 -3.44
C ILE A 253 -12.60 10.79 -2.39
N GLU A 254 -11.34 10.62 -2.80
CA GLU A 254 -10.19 10.70 -1.90
C GLU A 254 -10.09 12.09 -1.25
N GLN A 255 -10.29 13.17 -1.99
CA GLN A 255 -10.24 14.53 -1.44
C GLN A 255 -11.42 14.82 -0.51
N ILE A 256 -12.63 14.37 -0.84
CA ILE A 256 -13.79 14.44 0.07
C ILE A 256 -13.47 13.70 1.38
N ALA A 257 -12.96 12.47 1.28
CA ALA A 257 -12.63 11.67 2.44
C ALA A 257 -11.55 12.34 3.31
N LEU A 258 -10.41 12.66 2.71
CA LEU A 258 -9.21 13.09 3.42
C LEU A 258 -9.28 14.55 3.87
N HIS A 259 -9.85 15.46 3.07
CA HIS A 259 -9.86 16.90 3.37
C HIS A 259 -11.16 17.34 4.04
N LYS A 260 -12.33 16.97 3.51
CA LYS A 260 -13.62 17.40 4.06
C LYS A 260 -14.04 16.63 5.31
N TYR A 261 -13.86 15.31 5.33
CA TYR A 261 -14.27 14.48 6.48
C TYR A 261 -13.17 14.20 7.49
N GLY A 262 -11.94 14.64 7.21
CA GLY A 262 -10.77 14.43 8.09
C GLY A 262 -10.31 12.98 8.11
N GLY A 263 -10.52 12.24 7.01
CA GLY A 263 -10.13 10.84 6.90
C GLY A 263 -8.63 10.62 7.07
N LEU A 264 -8.30 9.42 7.54
CA LEU A 264 -6.92 8.97 7.75
C LEU A 264 -6.52 8.03 6.61
N PRO A 265 -5.42 8.29 5.89
CA PRO A 265 -4.96 7.38 4.85
C PRO A 265 -4.43 6.08 5.47
N HIS A 266 -4.68 4.96 4.81
CA HIS A 266 -4.00 3.71 5.10
C HIS A 266 -2.51 3.77 4.72
N TRP A 267 -1.64 3.63 5.73
CA TRP A 267 -0.18 3.71 5.58
C TRP A 267 0.44 2.76 4.54
N GLY A 268 -0.21 1.63 4.24
CA GLY A 268 0.30 0.62 3.31
C GLY A 268 -0.25 0.65 1.87
N LYS A 269 -1.13 1.61 1.50
CA LYS A 269 -1.87 1.55 0.22
C LYS A 269 -1.79 2.81 -0.65
N ASN A 270 -1.90 3.97 -0.03
CA ASN A 270 -2.15 5.20 -0.78
C ASN A 270 -0.94 5.73 -1.59
N ARG A 271 -1.22 6.76 -2.38
CA ARG A 271 -0.24 7.54 -3.13
C ARG A 271 0.22 8.74 -2.31
N ASN A 272 1.26 9.43 -2.79
CA ASN A 272 1.94 10.50 -2.09
C ASN A 272 1.00 11.60 -1.56
N PHE A 273 0.07 12.10 -2.38
CA PHE A 273 -0.79 13.22 -1.98
C PHE A 273 -1.66 12.89 -0.76
N ALA A 274 -2.06 11.63 -0.59
CA ALA A 274 -2.94 11.22 0.50
C ALA A 274 -2.27 11.35 1.88
N PHE A 275 -0.94 11.35 1.91
CA PHE A 275 -0.15 11.51 3.13
C PHE A 275 0.15 12.97 3.48
N ASP A 276 -0.23 13.92 2.62
CA ASP A 276 -0.03 15.34 2.89
C ASP A 276 -0.82 15.78 4.14
N GLY A 277 -0.10 16.35 5.10
CA GLY A 277 -0.65 16.71 6.42
C GLY A 277 -1.25 15.55 7.23
N ALA A 278 -1.11 14.29 6.82
CA ALA A 278 -1.78 13.16 7.46
C ALA A 278 -1.35 12.96 8.91
N ILE A 279 -0.07 13.17 9.21
CA ILE A 279 0.48 13.01 10.56
C ILE A 279 -0.19 13.93 11.59
N ALA A 280 -0.57 15.15 11.20
CA ALA A 280 -1.19 16.14 12.07
C ALA A 280 -2.60 15.72 12.55
N LYS A 281 -3.21 14.72 11.89
CA LYS A 281 -4.52 14.19 12.25
C LYS A 281 -4.45 13.18 13.40
N TYR A 282 -3.26 12.75 13.82
CA TYR A 282 -3.08 11.78 14.91
C TYR A 282 -2.82 12.50 16.24
N PRO A 283 -3.70 12.36 17.26
CA PRO A 283 -3.56 13.08 18.52
C PRO A 283 -2.25 12.80 19.30
N LYS A 284 -1.60 11.67 19.03
CA LYS A 284 -0.36 11.24 19.69
C LYS A 284 0.85 11.25 18.73
N ALA A 285 0.77 12.01 17.63
CA ALA A 285 1.88 12.14 16.69
C ALA A 285 3.17 12.62 17.37
N ASP A 286 3.09 13.62 18.24
CA ASP A 286 4.27 14.14 18.96
C ASP A 286 4.89 13.10 19.90
N GLU A 287 4.07 12.27 20.55
CA GLU A 287 4.55 11.14 21.37
C GLU A 287 5.27 10.10 20.51
N PHE A 288 4.71 9.80 19.34
CA PHE A 288 5.34 8.90 18.37
C PHE A 288 6.71 9.42 17.93
N LEU A 289 6.80 10.70 17.55
CA LEU A 289 8.06 11.32 17.12
C LEU A 289 9.09 11.33 18.26
N ARG A 290 8.69 11.69 19.48
CA ARG A 290 9.59 11.62 20.66
C ARG A 290 10.14 10.22 20.91
N VAL A 291 9.32 9.20 20.75
CA VAL A 291 9.77 7.80 20.92
C VAL A 291 10.68 7.40 19.77
N LYS A 292 10.33 7.74 18.52
CA LYS A 292 11.19 7.51 17.36
C LYS A 292 12.58 8.12 17.57
N ASP A 293 12.67 9.39 17.97
CA ASP A 293 13.95 10.08 18.16
C ASP A 293 14.78 9.50 19.32
N ARG A 294 14.10 9.00 20.36
CA ARG A 294 14.78 8.32 21.48
C ARG A 294 15.44 7.02 21.06
N TYR A 295 14.77 6.22 20.22
CA TYR A 295 15.26 4.90 19.80
C TYR A 295 16.17 4.95 18.56
N ASP A 296 16.07 6.01 17.76
CA ASP A 296 16.84 6.18 16.53
C ASP A 296 17.26 7.65 16.34
N PRO A 297 18.15 8.18 17.21
CA PRO A 297 18.51 9.61 17.20
C PRO A 297 19.25 10.05 15.93
N ASP A 298 19.95 9.13 15.26
CA ASP A 298 20.63 9.38 13.98
C ASP A 298 19.70 9.16 12.76
N GLY A 299 18.43 8.80 13.01
CA GLY A 299 17.43 8.51 12.00
C GLY A 299 17.85 7.40 11.05
N LEU A 300 18.60 6.39 11.49
CA LEU A 300 19.11 5.31 10.64
C LEU A 300 17.98 4.52 9.97
N PHE A 301 16.79 4.45 10.56
CA PHE A 301 15.60 3.85 9.96
C PHE A 301 14.69 4.86 9.23
N SER A 302 15.07 6.13 9.19
CA SER A 302 14.42 7.16 8.35
C SER A 302 14.88 7.08 6.90
N SER A 303 14.02 7.58 6.02
CA SER A 303 14.29 7.92 4.63
C SER A 303 13.60 9.23 4.29
N GLU A 304 13.98 9.85 3.17
CA GLU A 304 13.33 11.08 2.67
C GLU A 304 11.80 10.93 2.67
N TRP A 305 11.30 9.81 2.13
CA TRP A 305 9.87 9.53 2.09
C TRP A 305 9.23 9.43 3.50
N SER A 306 9.88 8.75 4.45
CA SER A 306 9.29 8.63 5.80
C SER A 306 9.31 9.96 6.55
N ASP A 307 10.33 10.78 6.33
CA ASP A 307 10.43 12.10 6.97
C ASP A 307 9.38 13.07 6.40
N GLN A 308 9.09 12.99 5.11
CA GLN A 308 8.01 13.73 4.46
C GLN A 308 6.63 13.38 5.01
N VAL A 309 6.28 12.09 5.06
CA VAL A 309 4.93 11.66 5.53
C VAL A 309 4.73 11.82 7.03
N LEU A 310 5.82 11.89 7.81
CA LEU A 310 5.80 12.17 9.23
C LEU A 310 5.91 13.67 9.55
N GLY A 311 5.94 14.55 8.53
CA GLY A 311 6.01 16.00 8.72
C GLY A 311 7.31 16.49 9.37
N ILE A 312 8.38 15.68 9.29
CA ILE A 312 9.70 16.01 9.84
C ILE A 312 10.44 16.94 8.89
N ASN A 313 10.47 16.60 7.60
CA ASN A 313 11.15 17.40 6.59
C ASN A 313 10.58 17.15 5.18
N GLY A 314 10.41 18.23 4.42
CA GLY A 314 9.86 18.20 3.07
C GLY A 314 8.36 17.97 3.03
N SER A 315 7.86 17.64 1.83
CA SER A 315 6.46 17.35 1.56
C SER A 315 6.37 16.01 0.83
N PRO A 316 5.34 15.17 1.12
CA PRO A 316 5.15 13.94 0.37
C PRO A 316 4.72 14.22 -1.08
N ASN A 317 4.09 15.36 -1.37
CA ASN A 317 3.70 15.74 -2.72
C ASN A 317 4.94 15.91 -3.62
N ILE A 318 4.90 15.27 -4.80
CA ILE A 318 5.91 15.44 -5.85
C ILE A 318 5.27 16.22 -7.00
N VAL A 319 5.50 17.53 -7.02
CA VAL A 319 4.94 18.43 -8.03
C VAL A 319 5.83 18.45 -9.26
N LYS A 320 5.29 17.98 -10.39
CA LYS A 320 5.93 17.94 -11.71
C LYS A 320 4.85 17.79 -12.78
N GLU A 321 5.24 17.92 -14.04
CA GLU A 321 4.38 17.57 -15.18
C GLU A 321 3.78 16.17 -15.00
N GLY A 322 2.47 16.04 -15.22
CA GLY A 322 1.73 14.78 -15.03
C GLY A 322 1.56 14.31 -13.58
N CYS A 323 1.92 15.09 -12.56
CA CYS A 323 1.85 14.62 -11.17
C CYS A 323 0.43 14.29 -10.69
N GLY A 324 -0.60 14.99 -11.22
CA GLY A 324 -2.00 14.73 -10.89
C GLY A 324 -2.47 13.38 -11.46
N VAL A 325 -2.06 13.07 -12.69
CA VAL A 325 -2.34 11.78 -13.34
C VAL A 325 -1.79 10.59 -12.54
N GLU A 326 -0.58 10.73 -12.00
CA GLU A 326 0.07 9.68 -11.21
C GLU A 326 -0.40 9.64 -9.73
N GLY A 327 -1.19 10.63 -9.30
CA GLY A 327 -1.58 10.84 -7.89
C GLY A 327 -0.39 11.16 -6.99
N LEU A 328 0.60 11.86 -7.53
CA LEU A 328 1.75 12.35 -6.78
C LEU A 328 1.50 13.72 -6.14
N CYS A 329 0.51 14.45 -6.66
CA CYS A 329 0.07 15.75 -6.19
C CYS A 329 -1.45 15.87 -6.41
N VAL A 330 -2.10 16.78 -5.70
CA VAL A 330 -3.39 17.33 -6.15
C VAL A 330 -3.11 18.38 -7.23
N CYS A 331 -3.84 18.35 -8.35
CA CYS A 331 -3.54 19.24 -9.46
C CYS A 331 -3.82 20.71 -9.10
N SER A 332 -2.97 21.61 -9.57
CA SER A 332 -3.14 23.06 -9.44
C SER A 332 -2.92 23.80 -10.76
N ASP A 333 -2.24 23.16 -11.71
CA ASP A 333 -1.98 23.63 -13.06
C ASP A 333 -2.39 22.54 -14.07
N ASP A 334 -2.75 22.95 -15.29
CA ASP A 334 -3.18 22.01 -16.32
C ASP A 334 -2.05 21.06 -16.74
N SER A 335 -0.77 21.47 -16.66
CA SER A 335 0.39 20.59 -16.91
C SER A 335 0.48 19.38 -15.96
N HIS A 336 -0.21 19.41 -14.82
CA HIS A 336 -0.26 18.26 -13.90
C HIS A 336 -1.19 17.15 -14.42
N CYS A 337 -2.02 17.44 -15.43
CA CYS A 337 -3.11 16.58 -15.87
C CYS A 337 -2.95 15.97 -17.27
N ALA A 338 -1.84 16.20 -17.99
CA ALA A 338 -1.64 15.80 -19.38
C ALA A 338 -2.57 16.53 -20.38
N PRO A 339 -2.43 17.86 -20.52
CA PRO A 339 -3.29 18.68 -21.37
C PRO A 339 -3.16 18.35 -22.86
N GLU A 340 -2.01 17.84 -23.30
CA GLU A 340 -1.77 17.33 -24.65
C GLU A 340 -2.62 16.08 -24.98
N GLN A 341 -3.11 15.39 -23.96
CA GLN A 341 -4.04 14.26 -24.07
C GLN A 341 -5.50 14.69 -23.78
N GLY A 342 -5.75 16.00 -23.65
CA GLY A 342 -7.08 16.58 -23.44
C GLY A 342 -7.56 16.57 -21.99
N TYR A 343 -6.69 16.31 -21.02
CA TYR A 343 -7.02 16.31 -19.59
C TYR A 343 -6.49 17.56 -18.91
N PHE A 344 -7.33 18.23 -18.14
CA PHE A 344 -7.02 19.50 -17.50
C PHE A 344 -7.34 19.47 -16.02
N CYS A 345 -6.75 20.38 -15.26
CA CYS A 345 -7.04 20.50 -13.84
C CYS A 345 -8.37 21.23 -13.66
N ARG A 346 -9.36 20.56 -13.09
CA ARG A 346 -10.73 21.05 -12.95
C ARG A 346 -11.26 20.88 -11.53
N PRO A 347 -12.26 21.69 -11.11
CA PRO A 347 -12.97 21.43 -9.86
C PRO A 347 -13.68 20.08 -9.87
N GLY A 348 -13.82 19.46 -8.70
CA GLY A 348 -14.70 18.30 -8.49
C GLY A 348 -16.17 18.60 -8.82
N LYS A 349 -16.95 17.57 -9.13
CA LYS A 349 -18.35 17.66 -9.54
C LYS A 349 -19.31 17.88 -8.37
N VAL A 350 -19.03 17.30 -7.21
CA VAL A 350 -19.82 17.42 -5.97
C VAL A 350 -19.09 18.28 -4.94
N HIS A 351 -17.77 18.15 -4.85
CA HIS A 351 -16.91 18.92 -3.98
C HIS A 351 -16.04 19.87 -4.80
N GLY A 352 -16.54 21.09 -5.02
CA GLY A 352 -15.87 22.09 -5.87
C GLY A 352 -14.49 22.57 -5.38
N GLU A 353 -14.14 22.32 -4.13
CA GLU A 353 -12.78 22.56 -3.60
C GLU A 353 -11.78 21.47 -4.02
N ALA A 354 -12.27 20.27 -4.37
CA ALA A 354 -11.41 19.23 -4.92
C ALA A 354 -10.88 19.65 -6.30
N ARG A 355 -9.67 19.21 -6.61
CA ARG A 355 -9.03 19.43 -7.91
C ARG A 355 -8.69 18.09 -8.54
N VAL A 356 -9.18 17.87 -9.75
CA VAL A 356 -9.13 16.58 -10.44
C VAL A 356 -8.71 16.75 -11.90
N CYS A 357 -8.05 15.72 -12.45
CA CYS A 357 -7.70 15.68 -13.86
C CYS A 357 -8.86 15.09 -14.67
N SER A 358 -9.49 15.92 -15.51
CA SER A 358 -10.68 15.53 -16.30
C SER A 358 -10.63 16.07 -17.72
N THR A 359 -11.24 15.35 -18.65
CA THR A 359 -11.39 15.76 -20.07
C THR A 359 -12.49 16.79 -20.29
N SER A 360 -13.38 16.94 -19.31
CA SER A 360 -14.54 17.81 -19.44
C SER A 360 -14.14 19.24 -19.07
N ALA A 361 -14.43 20.22 -19.93
CA ALA A 361 -14.86 21.50 -19.40
C ALA A 361 -16.19 21.20 -18.68
N ASN A 362 -16.24 21.26 -17.36
CA ASN A 362 -17.47 21.03 -16.60
C ASN A 362 -18.61 21.86 -17.26
N PRO A 363 -19.79 21.28 -17.54
CA PRO A 363 -20.94 22.06 -17.98
C PRO A 363 -21.35 23.12 -16.96
#